data_AF-A0A4R8QUP2-F1
#
_entry.id   AF-A0A4R8QUP2-F1
#
_cell.length_a   1.000
_cell.length_b   1.000
_cell.length_c   1.000
_cell.angle_alpha   90.00
_cell.angle_beta   90.00
_cell.angle_gamma   90.00
#
_symmetry.space_group_name_H-M   'P 1'
#
loop_
_entity.id
_entity.type
_entity.pdbx_description
1 polymer ?
#
loop_
_entity_poly.entity_id
_entity_poly.type
_entity_poly.pdbx_seq_one_letter_code
_entity_poly.pdbx_strand_id
1 'polypeptide(L)'
;MLVTSRGQMLEHMRRFGDYFKDKPGHKGYLNWRVEALSEILQDVGYHTIMSGKWQAVESRTRQELHKFLPGSGNHHAYEPQLDDDEFKLPTDVPEDFYSTRYFTDRMITLLEERTDAEKEEPCFAYNPFTAPHWPLQAPREVVQRCDEIAWMAQNHEAWNSTAYAQPENTTDLERKESARKMKVFAALVELVDESIGRVIEHLTSNGELDNTFVLFMSDNGAEGAALEAIPMMGGETTFAGVVQKYDDNSLDNMADKASFAWCTLGERRDGAVQKIPSAGSPKAASAAPV
;
A
#
# COMPACT_ATOMS: atom_id res chain seq x y z
N MET A 1 -4.61 -4.85 -10.09
CA MET A 1 -5.77 -5.17 -10.97
C MET A 1 -5.88 -4.25 -12.20
N LEU A 2 -5.22 -3.08 -12.24
CA LEU A 2 -5.34 -2.10 -13.33
C LEU A 2 -4.48 -2.38 -14.58
N VAL A 3 -3.31 -3.01 -14.43
CA VAL A 3 -2.37 -3.21 -15.55
C VAL A 3 -2.96 -4.06 -16.69
N THR A 4 -3.93 -4.94 -16.39
CA THR A 4 -4.57 -5.84 -17.36
C THR A 4 -6.08 -6.04 -17.15
N SER A 5 -6.67 -5.30 -16.21
CA SER A 5 -8.10 -5.38 -15.85
C SER A 5 -8.61 -6.80 -15.49
N ARG A 6 -7.73 -7.76 -15.19
CA ARG A 6 -8.09 -9.16 -14.87
C ARG A 6 -7.15 -9.77 -13.83
N GLY A 7 -7.73 -10.54 -12.90
CA GLY A 7 -6.99 -11.35 -11.92
C GLY A 7 -7.43 -11.11 -10.47
N GLN A 8 -7.02 -12.00 -9.57
CA GLN A 8 -7.16 -11.88 -8.11
C GLN A 8 -5.76 -11.64 -7.51
N MET A 9 -5.67 -10.97 -6.36
CA MET A 9 -4.39 -10.75 -5.66
C MET A 9 -3.72 -12.09 -5.32
N LEU A 10 -2.38 -12.14 -5.46
CA LEU A 10 -1.59 -13.35 -5.20
C LEU A 10 -1.76 -13.83 -3.76
N GLU A 11 -1.86 -12.91 -2.81
CA GLU A 11 -2.07 -13.15 -1.38
C GLU A 11 -3.42 -13.85 -1.14
N HIS A 12 -4.47 -13.38 -1.80
CA HIS A 12 -5.80 -14.00 -1.74
C HIS A 12 -5.79 -15.38 -2.39
N MET A 13 -5.10 -15.53 -3.52
CA MET A 13 -4.99 -16.82 -4.20
C MET A 13 -4.21 -17.85 -3.39
N ARG A 14 -3.12 -17.45 -2.70
CA ARG A 14 -2.35 -18.34 -1.80
C ARG A 14 -3.23 -18.90 -0.68
N ARG A 15 -4.12 -18.08 -0.13
CA ARG A 15 -5.06 -18.48 0.93
C ARG A 15 -6.10 -19.52 0.48
N PHE A 16 -6.52 -19.46 -0.78
CA PHE A 16 -7.52 -20.38 -1.34
C PHE A 16 -6.93 -21.20 -2.51
N GLY A 17 -5.68 -21.65 -2.36
CA GLY A 17 -4.87 -22.22 -3.44
C GLY A 17 -5.59 -23.27 -4.28
N ASP A 18 -6.30 -24.20 -3.64
CA ASP A 18 -7.04 -25.27 -4.33
C ASP A 18 -8.21 -24.75 -5.17
N TYR A 19 -8.88 -23.68 -4.72
CA TYR A 19 -10.00 -23.09 -5.45
C TYR A 19 -9.55 -22.37 -6.72
N PHE A 20 -8.33 -21.83 -6.73
CA PHE A 20 -7.79 -21.04 -7.83
C PHE A 20 -6.84 -21.83 -8.73
N LYS A 21 -6.40 -23.01 -8.30
CA LYS A 21 -5.56 -23.92 -9.06
C LYS A 21 -6.19 -24.21 -10.44
N ASP A 22 -5.39 -24.05 -11.48
CA ASP A 22 -5.74 -24.28 -12.89
C ASP A 22 -6.87 -23.41 -13.49
N LYS A 23 -7.40 -22.43 -12.74
CA LYS A 23 -8.38 -21.50 -13.28
C LYS A 23 -7.70 -20.46 -14.19
N PRO A 24 -8.21 -20.22 -15.41
CA PRO A 24 -7.74 -19.13 -16.26
C PRO A 24 -7.72 -17.79 -15.51
N GLY A 25 -6.64 -17.02 -15.66
CA GLY A 25 -6.49 -15.71 -15.01
C GLY A 25 -6.02 -15.73 -13.55
N HIS A 26 -5.84 -16.90 -12.94
CA HIS A 26 -5.42 -17.05 -11.55
C HIS A 26 -4.00 -17.66 -11.47
N LYS A 27 -3.03 -16.93 -12.02
CA LYS A 27 -1.61 -17.33 -12.02
C LYS A 27 -0.78 -16.61 -10.96
N GLY A 28 -1.27 -15.50 -10.40
CA GLY A 28 -0.56 -14.73 -9.37
C GLY A 28 0.54 -13.81 -9.93
N TYR A 29 0.62 -13.69 -11.25
CA TYR A 29 1.50 -12.79 -12.00
C TYR A 29 0.82 -12.42 -13.34
N LEU A 30 1.37 -11.42 -14.03
CA LEU A 30 0.87 -10.99 -15.34
C LEU A 30 1.09 -12.09 -16.39
N ASN A 31 0.01 -12.58 -17.03
CA ASN A 31 0.08 -13.72 -17.95
C ASN A 31 0.04 -13.31 -19.43
N TRP A 32 0.36 -14.22 -20.36
CA TRP A 32 0.51 -13.94 -21.82
C TRP A 32 -0.82 -13.85 -22.57
N ARG A 33 -1.95 -13.72 -21.86
CA ARG A 33 -3.28 -13.59 -22.48
C ARG A 33 -3.77 -12.14 -22.49
N VAL A 34 -2.98 -11.24 -21.95
CA VAL A 34 -3.27 -9.82 -21.78
C VAL A 34 -1.97 -9.06 -22.03
N GLU A 35 -2.06 -8.01 -22.84
CA GLU A 35 -0.98 -7.04 -23.01
C GLU A 35 -1.11 -5.97 -21.93
N ALA A 36 0.00 -5.55 -21.35
CA ALA A 36 0.02 -4.41 -20.44
C ALA A 36 -0.18 -3.11 -21.24
N LEU A 37 -0.86 -2.12 -20.65
CA LEU A 37 -1.04 -0.81 -21.29
C LEU A 37 0.29 -0.19 -21.74
N SER A 38 1.36 -0.34 -20.94
CA SER A 38 2.70 0.14 -21.31
C SER A 38 3.26 -0.54 -22.55
N GLU A 39 3.01 -1.84 -22.77
CA GLU A 39 3.48 -2.57 -23.96
C GLU A 39 2.75 -2.04 -25.21
N ILE A 40 1.43 -1.85 -25.11
CA ILE A 40 0.61 -1.27 -26.19
C ILE A 40 1.09 0.15 -26.56
N LEU A 41 1.43 0.97 -25.56
CA LEU A 41 1.89 2.34 -25.78
C LEU A 41 3.31 2.38 -26.38
N GLN A 42 4.20 1.48 -25.97
CA GLN A 42 5.54 1.34 -26.58
C GLN A 42 5.45 1.00 -28.07
N ASP A 43 4.53 0.12 -28.47
CA ASP A 43 4.34 -0.27 -29.88
C ASP A 43 3.96 0.91 -30.79
N VAL A 44 3.40 1.98 -30.23
CA VAL A 44 3.03 3.21 -30.94
C VAL A 44 3.96 4.39 -30.63
N GLY A 45 5.13 4.12 -30.06
CA GLY A 45 6.20 5.11 -29.88
C GLY A 45 6.13 5.94 -28.60
N TYR A 46 5.44 5.48 -27.55
CA TYR A 46 5.54 6.12 -26.25
C TYR A 46 6.80 5.67 -25.51
N HIS A 47 7.52 6.64 -24.96
CA HIS A 47 8.47 6.38 -23.90
C HIS A 47 7.70 6.01 -22.61
N THR A 48 8.09 4.95 -21.90
CA THR A 48 7.36 4.50 -20.71
C THR A 48 8.25 4.39 -19.49
N ILE A 49 7.88 5.06 -18.40
CA ILE A 49 8.63 5.07 -17.15
C ILE A 49 7.74 4.68 -15.97
N MET A 50 8.34 4.03 -14.97
CA MET A 50 7.64 3.65 -13.75
C MET A 50 8.56 3.78 -12.53
N SER A 51 8.02 4.36 -11.45
CA SER A 51 8.69 4.42 -10.16
C SER A 51 7.69 4.07 -9.06
N GLY A 52 7.90 2.97 -8.33
CA GLY A 52 7.03 2.60 -7.21
C GLY A 52 6.75 1.12 -7.04
N LYS A 53 5.59 0.84 -6.43
CA LYS A 53 5.12 -0.51 -6.09
C LYS A 53 4.83 -1.34 -7.34
N TRP A 54 5.40 -2.54 -7.42
CA TRP A 54 5.11 -3.52 -8.46
C TRP A 54 4.69 -4.86 -7.84
N GLN A 55 3.42 -5.23 -7.98
CA GLN A 55 2.84 -6.45 -7.39
C GLN A 55 2.93 -7.71 -8.28
N ALA A 56 3.60 -7.66 -9.45
CA ALA A 56 3.73 -8.82 -10.33
C ALA A 56 5.15 -9.43 -10.28
N VAL A 57 5.23 -10.74 -10.04
CA VAL A 57 6.49 -11.45 -9.75
C VAL A 57 7.45 -11.53 -10.95
N GLU A 58 6.97 -11.31 -12.18
CA GLU A 58 7.79 -11.26 -13.40
C GLU A 58 7.45 -10.00 -14.21
N SER A 59 8.48 -9.24 -14.64
CA SER A 59 8.31 -8.12 -15.57
C SER A 59 8.64 -8.58 -16.99
N ARG A 60 7.73 -8.32 -17.92
CA ARG A 60 7.92 -8.52 -19.37
C ARG A 60 8.41 -7.28 -20.09
N THR A 61 8.36 -6.17 -19.39
CA THR A 61 8.55 -4.84 -19.93
C THR A 61 10.01 -4.43 -19.90
N ARG A 62 10.46 -3.82 -21.00
CA ARG A 62 11.78 -3.19 -21.21
C ARG A 62 11.88 -1.84 -20.47
N GLN A 63 11.46 -1.82 -19.21
CA GLN A 63 11.32 -0.61 -18.41
C GLN A 63 12.57 -0.38 -17.55
N GLU A 64 12.92 0.88 -17.31
CA GLU A 64 13.71 1.24 -16.13
C GLU A 64 12.81 1.12 -14.90
N LEU A 65 12.85 -0.05 -14.25
CA LEU A 65 11.99 -0.39 -13.12
C LEU A 65 12.77 -0.25 -11.82
N HIS A 66 12.39 0.70 -10.97
CA HIS A 66 12.65 0.56 -9.54
C HIS A 66 11.48 -0.18 -8.89
N LYS A 67 11.72 -1.44 -8.50
CA LYS A 67 10.68 -2.33 -7.94
C LYS A 67 10.82 -2.38 -6.43
N PHE A 68 9.78 -1.93 -5.73
CA PHE A 68 9.54 -2.39 -4.36
C PHE A 68 8.62 -3.61 -4.43
N LEU A 69 9.19 -4.81 -4.20
CA LEU A 69 8.54 -6.11 -4.41
C LEU A 69 7.53 -6.54 -3.33
N PRO A 70 7.65 -6.13 -2.05
CA PRO A 70 6.57 -6.35 -1.10
C PRO A 70 5.39 -5.46 -1.47
N GLY A 71 4.20 -6.05 -1.66
CA GLY A 71 2.94 -5.29 -1.83
C GLY A 71 2.60 -4.40 -0.62
N SER A 72 3.33 -4.62 0.48
CA SER A 72 3.31 -3.94 1.77
C SER A 72 4.70 -4.19 2.39
N GLY A 73 5.44 -3.14 2.72
CA GLY A 73 6.75 -3.24 3.36
C GLY A 73 7.09 -1.94 4.08
N ASN A 74 8.05 -1.99 4.98
CA ASN A 74 8.44 -0.84 5.80
C ASN A 74 8.79 0.37 4.91
N HIS A 75 8.13 1.51 5.14
CA HIS A 75 8.33 2.71 4.32
C HIS A 75 9.75 3.28 4.43
N HIS A 76 10.51 2.87 5.44
CA HIS A 76 11.90 3.22 5.69
C HIS A 76 12.90 2.09 5.37
N ALA A 77 12.44 0.99 4.76
CA ALA A 77 13.24 -0.21 4.53
C ALA A 77 13.88 -0.79 5.82
N TYR A 78 13.23 -0.59 6.97
CA TYR A 78 13.66 -1.12 8.26
C TYR A 78 12.95 -2.46 8.55
N GLU A 79 13.63 -3.58 8.32
CA GLU A 79 13.07 -4.93 8.52
C GLU A 79 14.03 -5.81 9.36
N PRO A 80 14.21 -5.52 10.66
CA PRO A 80 15.15 -6.23 11.54
C PRO A 80 14.84 -7.73 11.70
N GLN A 81 13.61 -8.16 11.40
CA GLN A 81 13.21 -9.56 11.36
C GLN A 81 13.79 -10.34 10.17
N LEU A 82 14.35 -9.64 9.18
CA LEU A 82 14.99 -10.21 7.99
C LEU A 82 16.53 -10.19 8.08
N ASP A 83 17.11 -9.74 9.20
CA ASP A 83 18.57 -9.71 9.42
C ASP A 83 19.18 -11.10 9.67
N ASP A 84 18.39 -12.17 9.70
CA ASP A 84 18.89 -13.55 9.63
C ASP A 84 19.23 -13.89 8.16
N ASP A 85 20.43 -14.44 7.91
CA ASP A 85 21.17 -14.52 6.63
C ASP A 85 20.44 -15.08 5.38
N GLU A 86 19.18 -15.53 5.50
CA GLU A 86 18.41 -16.17 4.42
C GLU A 86 17.61 -15.19 3.55
N PHE A 87 17.34 -13.95 3.99
CA PHE A 87 16.52 -12.99 3.21
C PHE A 87 17.01 -11.54 3.33
N LYS A 88 17.91 -11.12 2.45
CA LYS A 88 18.31 -9.70 2.36
C LYS A 88 17.28 -8.92 1.54
N LEU A 89 16.76 -7.83 2.11
CA LEU A 89 16.12 -6.79 1.32
C LEU A 89 17.08 -6.30 0.23
N PRO A 90 16.57 -5.76 -0.90
CA PRO A 90 17.41 -5.06 -1.86
C PRO A 90 18.22 -3.98 -1.14
N THR A 91 19.55 -4.13 -1.11
CA THR A 91 20.49 -3.29 -0.36
C THR A 91 20.80 -1.95 -1.01
N ASP A 92 20.14 -1.63 -2.13
CA ASP A 92 20.50 -0.52 -3.01
C ASP A 92 19.56 0.69 -2.83
N VAL A 93 19.13 0.96 -1.59
CA VAL A 93 18.37 2.17 -1.24
C VAL A 93 19.22 3.11 -0.37
N PRO A 94 19.04 4.44 -0.46
CA PRO A 94 19.74 5.40 0.38
C PRO A 94 19.50 5.16 1.89
N GLU A 95 20.42 5.60 2.74
CA GLU A 95 20.30 5.48 4.20
C GLU A 95 19.06 6.21 4.76
N ASP A 96 18.67 7.31 4.11
CA ASP A 96 17.50 8.13 4.43
C ASP A 96 16.25 7.76 3.60
N PHE A 97 16.22 6.55 3.03
CA PHE A 97 15.11 6.08 2.21
C PHE A 97 13.76 6.27 2.91
N TYR A 98 12.84 6.91 2.19
CA TYR A 98 11.42 6.92 2.50
C TYR A 98 10.62 6.73 1.22
N SER A 99 9.93 5.60 1.11
CA SER A 99 9.30 5.10 -0.12
C SER A 99 8.58 6.17 -0.95
N THR A 100 7.62 6.93 -0.39
CA THR A 100 6.85 7.94 -1.13
C THR A 100 7.73 9.06 -1.72
N ARG A 101 8.71 9.55 -0.94
CA ARG A 101 9.66 10.57 -1.40
C ARG A 101 10.59 9.99 -2.46
N TYR A 102 11.16 8.82 -2.18
CA TYR A 102 12.08 8.14 -3.09
C TYR A 102 11.44 7.81 -4.45
N PHE A 103 10.21 7.31 -4.48
CA PHE A 103 9.50 7.03 -5.74
C PHE A 103 9.28 8.30 -6.56
N THR A 104 8.95 9.39 -5.88
CA THR A 104 8.77 10.70 -6.50
C THR A 104 10.07 11.25 -7.06
N ASP A 105 11.15 11.20 -6.27
CA ASP A 105 12.48 11.64 -6.70
C ASP A 105 12.93 10.86 -7.93
N ARG A 106 12.80 9.53 -7.89
CA ARG A 106 13.12 8.66 -9.03
C ARG A 106 12.25 8.94 -10.24
N MET A 107 10.95 9.23 -10.07
CA MET A 107 10.08 9.59 -11.19
C MET A 107 10.54 10.89 -11.87
N ILE A 108 10.86 11.91 -11.07
CA ILE A 108 11.38 13.19 -11.58
C ILE A 108 12.72 12.96 -12.30
N THR A 109 13.64 12.22 -11.69
CA THR A 109 14.92 11.89 -12.34
C THR A 109 14.73 11.14 -13.66
N LEU A 110 13.82 10.16 -13.73
CA LEU A 110 13.50 9.46 -14.97
C LEU A 110 12.93 10.39 -16.05
N LEU A 111 12.12 11.39 -15.67
CA LEU A 111 11.63 12.40 -16.59
C LEU A 111 12.74 13.32 -17.11
N GLU A 112 13.70 13.68 -16.25
CA GLU A 112 14.84 14.56 -16.55
C GLU A 112 15.88 13.89 -17.45
N GLU A 113 16.19 12.63 -17.16
CA GLU A 113 17.23 11.82 -17.82
C GLU A 113 16.85 11.38 -19.25
N ARG A 114 15.59 11.60 -19.68
CA ARG A 114 15.17 11.42 -21.07
C ARG A 114 16.10 12.19 -22.01
N THR A 115 16.60 11.49 -23.01
CA THR A 115 17.38 12.08 -24.11
C THR A 115 16.54 13.08 -24.90
N ASP A 116 17.19 13.97 -25.66
CA ASP A 116 16.48 14.91 -26.52
C ASP A 116 15.52 14.20 -27.50
N ALA A 117 15.90 13.01 -27.99
CA ALA A 117 15.02 12.20 -28.85
C ALA A 117 13.79 11.67 -28.09
N GLU A 118 13.95 11.19 -26.85
CA GLU A 118 12.84 10.70 -26.03
C GLU A 118 11.93 11.82 -25.52
N LYS A 119 12.42 13.07 -25.45
CA LYS A 119 11.60 14.25 -25.13
C LYS A 119 10.69 14.68 -26.27
N GLU A 120 11.02 14.33 -27.52
CA GLU A 120 10.16 14.53 -28.69
C GLU A 120 9.06 13.44 -28.78
N GLU A 121 9.23 12.31 -28.09
CA GLU A 121 8.25 11.22 -28.02
C GLU A 121 7.22 11.45 -26.89
N PRO A 122 5.96 11.03 -27.06
CA PRO A 122 4.99 11.08 -25.97
C PRO A 122 5.41 10.15 -24.83
N CYS A 123 5.19 10.56 -23.58
CA CYS A 123 5.60 9.79 -22.41
C CYS A 123 4.40 9.22 -21.65
N PHE A 124 4.51 7.97 -21.19
CA PHE A 124 3.62 7.34 -20.23
C PHE A 124 4.37 7.12 -18.91
N ALA A 125 4.05 7.94 -17.91
CA ALA A 125 4.64 7.86 -16.58
C ALA A 125 3.67 7.21 -15.58
N TYR A 126 4.12 6.19 -14.86
CA TYR A 126 3.32 5.49 -13.84
C TYR A 126 4.00 5.53 -12.47
N ASN A 127 3.40 6.23 -11.51
CA ASN A 127 3.96 6.44 -10.16
C ASN A 127 3.10 5.77 -9.06
N PRO A 128 3.08 4.43 -8.93
CA PRO A 128 2.26 3.73 -7.94
C PRO A 128 2.90 3.78 -6.54
N PHE A 129 2.36 4.63 -5.67
CA PHE A 129 2.78 4.73 -4.28
C PHE A 129 2.43 3.46 -3.46
N THR A 130 3.23 3.18 -2.43
CA THR A 130 2.87 2.24 -1.36
C THR A 130 1.99 2.91 -0.30
N ALA A 131 2.14 4.22 -0.06
CA ALA A 131 1.25 4.97 0.82
C ALA A 131 -0.18 5.08 0.25
N PRO A 132 -1.22 5.13 1.09
CA PRO A 132 -1.21 5.14 2.55
C PRO A 132 -1.40 3.74 3.17
N HIS A 133 -0.89 2.70 2.52
CA HIS A 133 -0.97 1.32 3.02
C HIS A 133 -0.18 1.16 4.33
N TRP A 134 -0.47 0.10 5.10
CA TRP A 134 0.32 -0.25 6.27
C TRP A 134 1.73 -0.77 5.90
N PRO A 135 2.72 -0.65 6.80
CA PRO A 135 2.63 -0.09 8.16
C PRO A 135 2.45 1.44 8.17
N LEU A 136 1.67 1.96 9.14
CA LEU A 136 1.45 3.40 9.30
C LEU A 136 2.72 4.10 9.77
N GLN A 137 3.51 4.60 8.83
CA GLN A 137 4.80 5.23 9.08
C GLN A 137 4.94 6.52 8.26
N ALA A 138 5.22 7.63 8.95
CA ALA A 138 5.41 8.91 8.31
C ALA A 138 6.45 9.74 9.06
N PRO A 139 7.27 10.55 8.35
CA PRO A 139 8.21 11.46 8.98
C PRO A 139 7.52 12.35 10.02
N ARG A 140 8.16 12.52 11.18
CA ARG A 140 7.56 13.17 12.35
C ARG A 140 7.11 14.60 12.05
N GLU A 141 7.84 15.31 11.20
CA GLU A 141 7.51 16.67 10.77
C GLU A 141 6.20 16.76 9.99
N VAL A 142 5.81 15.70 9.28
CA VAL A 142 4.53 15.61 8.57
C VAL A 142 3.42 15.25 9.53
N VAL A 143 3.67 14.26 10.39
CA VAL A 143 2.72 13.84 11.43
C VAL A 143 2.30 15.03 12.29
N GLN A 144 3.24 15.89 12.69
CA GLN A 144 2.96 17.10 13.47
C GLN A 144 1.97 18.07 12.77
N ARG A 145 1.98 18.17 11.45
CA ARG A 145 1.01 19.03 10.71
C ARG A 145 -0.43 18.53 10.80
N CYS A 146 -0.62 17.24 11.07
CA CYS A 146 -1.94 16.60 11.12
C CYS A 146 -2.59 16.61 12.53
N ASP A 147 -2.16 17.48 13.46
CA ASP A 147 -2.71 17.57 14.82
C ASP A 147 -4.23 17.78 14.84
N GLU A 148 -4.77 18.58 13.92
CA GLU A 148 -6.21 18.83 13.81
C GLU A 148 -7.00 17.55 13.47
N ILE A 149 -6.44 16.67 12.64
CA ILE A 149 -7.07 15.40 12.29
C ILE A 149 -7.08 14.45 13.48
N ALA A 150 -6.00 14.44 14.27
CA ALA A 150 -5.94 13.69 15.52
C ALA A 150 -7.03 14.17 16.50
N TRP A 151 -7.21 15.49 16.59
CA TRP A 151 -8.27 16.09 17.41
C TRP A 151 -9.66 15.69 16.89
N MET A 152 -9.91 15.74 15.58
CA MET A 152 -11.19 15.30 15.00
C MET A 152 -11.46 13.82 15.26
N ALA A 153 -10.46 12.95 15.07
CA ALA A 153 -10.58 11.51 15.32
C ALA A 153 -10.90 11.19 16.78
N GLN A 154 -10.42 12.00 17.74
CA GLN A 154 -10.74 11.82 19.17
C GLN A 154 -12.13 12.31 19.55
N ASN A 155 -12.65 13.32 18.85
CA ASN A 155 -13.81 14.10 19.29
C ASN A 155 -15.05 13.96 18.38
N HIS A 156 -14.95 13.31 17.22
CA HIS A 156 -16.04 13.24 16.26
C HIS A 156 -16.61 11.81 16.12
N GLU A 157 -17.92 11.67 16.35
CA GLU A 157 -18.63 10.38 16.38
C GLU A 157 -18.49 9.56 15.08
N ALA A 158 -18.35 10.23 13.93
CA ALA A 158 -18.22 9.59 12.62
C ALA A 158 -16.91 8.78 12.43
N TRP A 159 -15.87 9.02 13.23
CA TRP A 159 -14.61 8.28 13.19
C TRP A 159 -14.56 7.14 14.22
N ASN A 160 -15.46 7.17 15.20
CA ASN A 160 -15.64 6.11 16.20
C ASN A 160 -16.44 4.91 15.66
N SER A 161 -16.91 4.96 14.41
CA SER A 161 -17.76 3.92 13.80
C SER A 161 -16.99 2.90 12.95
N THR A 162 -15.67 2.75 13.11
CA THR A 162 -15.00 1.59 12.47
C THR A 162 -15.57 0.31 13.08
N ALA A 163 -16.02 -0.59 12.21
CA ALA A 163 -17.11 -1.56 12.41
C ALA A 163 -16.96 -2.61 13.54
N TYR A 164 -15.95 -2.49 14.41
CA TYR A 164 -15.63 -3.46 15.45
C TYR A 164 -15.44 -2.88 16.86
N ALA A 165 -15.33 -1.55 17.01
CA ALA A 165 -15.25 -0.92 18.33
C ALA A 165 -16.63 -0.44 18.78
N GLN A 166 -17.08 -0.92 19.93
CA GLN A 166 -18.22 -0.35 20.64
C GLN A 166 -17.68 0.83 21.47
N PRO A 167 -18.03 2.09 21.16
CA PRO A 167 -17.46 3.28 21.80
C PRO A 167 -17.52 3.23 23.34
N GLU A 168 -18.58 2.65 23.89
CA GLU A 168 -18.83 2.48 25.32
C GLU A 168 -17.83 1.57 26.05
N ASN A 169 -17.02 0.78 25.33
CA ASN A 169 -16.06 -0.17 25.89
C ASN A 169 -14.60 0.16 25.56
N THR A 170 -14.31 1.35 25.03
CA THR A 170 -12.92 1.76 24.71
C THR A 170 -12.27 2.54 25.85
N THR A 171 -11.06 2.15 26.20
CA THR A 171 -10.22 2.84 27.20
C THR A 171 -9.64 4.14 26.63
N ASP A 172 -9.24 5.06 27.51
CA ASP A 172 -8.53 6.30 27.12
C ASP A 172 -7.26 6.03 26.29
N LEU A 173 -6.58 4.94 26.59
CA LEU A 173 -5.36 4.54 25.87
C LEU A 173 -5.70 4.10 24.44
N GLU A 174 -6.69 3.24 24.27
CA GLU A 174 -7.12 2.77 22.93
C GLU A 174 -7.63 3.92 22.06
N ARG A 175 -8.34 4.90 22.67
CA ARG A 175 -8.75 6.12 21.96
C ARG A 175 -7.56 6.95 21.48
N LYS A 176 -6.53 7.11 22.33
CA LYS A 176 -5.29 7.81 21.97
C LYS A 176 -4.51 7.06 20.88
N GLU A 177 -4.43 5.74 20.96
CA GLU A 177 -3.76 4.90 19.96
C GLU A 177 -4.47 5.00 18.60
N SER A 178 -5.80 4.88 18.58
CA SER A 178 -6.61 5.07 17.36
C SER A 178 -6.42 6.45 16.73
N ALA A 179 -6.50 7.50 17.54
CA ALA A 179 -6.30 8.86 17.08
C ALA A 179 -4.89 9.07 16.52
N ARG A 180 -3.87 8.47 17.14
CA ARG A 180 -2.50 8.50 16.62
C ARG A 180 -2.42 7.76 15.29
N LYS A 181 -3.00 6.57 15.15
CA LYS A 181 -3.06 5.84 13.86
C LYS A 181 -3.67 6.71 12.77
N MET A 182 -4.80 7.37 13.05
CA MET A 182 -5.45 8.25 12.08
C MET A 182 -4.62 9.47 11.71
N LYS A 183 -3.97 10.08 12.70
CA LYS A 183 -3.02 11.18 12.49
C LYS A 183 -1.88 10.78 11.55
N VAL A 184 -1.34 9.57 11.71
CA VAL A 184 -0.27 9.05 10.84
C VAL A 184 -0.79 8.69 9.46
N PHE A 185 -2.00 8.12 9.36
CA PHE A 185 -2.65 7.87 8.08
C PHE A 185 -2.85 9.17 7.28
N ALA A 186 -3.29 10.24 7.93
CA ALA A 186 -3.39 11.55 7.28
C ALA A 186 -2.04 12.08 6.81
N ALA A 187 -0.98 11.90 7.61
CA ALA A 187 0.37 12.28 7.22
C ALA A 187 0.88 11.50 5.99
N LEU A 188 0.53 10.22 5.87
CA LEU A 188 0.80 9.43 4.67
C LEU A 188 0.10 9.99 3.43
N VAL A 189 -1.17 10.41 3.57
CA VAL A 189 -1.95 11.03 2.48
C VAL A 189 -1.36 12.39 2.10
N GLU A 190 -0.98 13.21 3.07
CA GLU A 190 -0.29 14.48 2.85
C GLU A 190 1.00 14.28 2.04
N LEU A 191 1.80 13.25 2.36
CA LEU A 191 3.01 12.93 1.61
C LEU A 191 2.74 12.52 0.16
N VAL A 192 1.62 11.84 -0.10
CA VAL A 192 1.20 11.50 -1.46
C VAL A 192 0.80 12.78 -2.21
N ASP A 193 0.06 13.68 -1.57
CA ASP A 193 -0.33 14.97 -2.15
C ASP A 193 0.89 15.84 -2.48
N GLU A 194 1.81 16.03 -1.52
CA GLU A 194 3.07 16.74 -1.73
C GLU A 194 3.88 16.12 -2.88
N SER A 195 3.92 14.80 -2.95
CA SER A 195 4.64 14.06 -3.99
C SER A 195 4.03 14.25 -5.38
N ILE A 196 2.70 14.23 -5.48
CA ILE A 196 2.00 14.56 -6.73
C ILE A 196 2.30 16.02 -7.11
N GLY A 197 2.22 16.94 -6.15
CA GLY A 197 2.53 18.36 -6.35
C GLY A 197 3.91 18.56 -6.96
N ARG A 198 4.94 17.86 -6.48
CA ARG A 198 6.30 17.93 -7.01
C ARG A 198 6.42 17.46 -8.47
N VAL A 199 5.75 16.36 -8.84
CA VAL A 199 5.73 15.89 -10.24
C VAL A 199 5.00 16.89 -11.13
N ILE A 200 3.86 17.41 -10.67
CA ILE A 200 3.08 18.42 -11.39
C ILE A 200 3.89 19.71 -11.59
N GLU A 201 4.60 20.17 -10.55
CA GLU A 201 5.46 21.34 -10.61
C GLU A 201 6.61 21.13 -11.61
N HIS A 202 7.24 19.96 -11.60
CA HIS A 202 8.26 19.59 -12.58
C HIS A 202 7.73 19.67 -14.02
N LEU A 203 6.60 19.01 -14.31
CA LEU A 203 5.95 19.06 -15.63
C LEU A 203 5.54 20.49 -16.02
N THR A 204 5.10 21.30 -15.06
CA THR A 204 4.75 22.71 -15.29
C THR A 204 5.98 23.53 -15.67
N SER A 205 7.08 23.37 -14.93
CA SER A 205 8.33 24.11 -15.18
C SER A 205 8.95 23.78 -16.55
N ASN A 206 8.69 22.58 -17.07
CA ASN A 206 9.14 22.14 -18.39
C ASN A 206 8.11 22.40 -19.51
N GLY A 207 6.94 22.97 -19.19
CA GLY A 207 5.88 23.22 -20.17
C GLY A 207 5.20 21.96 -20.71
N GLU A 208 5.34 20.82 -20.03
CA GLU A 208 4.77 19.53 -20.46
C GLU A 208 3.36 19.29 -19.89
N LEU A 209 2.98 19.96 -18.80
CA LEU A 209 1.72 19.70 -18.09
C LEU A 209 0.48 19.93 -18.96
N ASP A 210 0.46 20.99 -19.78
CA ASP A 210 -0.71 21.34 -20.60
C ASP A 210 -1.07 20.25 -21.64
N ASN A 211 -0.08 19.45 -22.03
CA ASN A 211 -0.25 18.30 -22.94
C ASN A 211 -0.18 16.95 -22.21
N THR A 212 -0.36 16.95 -20.88
CA THR A 212 -0.33 15.74 -20.07
C THR A 212 -1.72 15.41 -19.53
N PHE A 213 -2.21 14.20 -19.84
CA PHE A 213 -3.39 13.66 -19.18
C PHE A 213 -2.99 13.07 -17.81
N VAL A 214 -3.46 13.69 -16.73
CA VAL A 214 -3.18 13.23 -15.36
C VAL A 214 -4.35 12.42 -14.82
N LEU A 215 -4.07 11.17 -14.44
CA LEU A 215 -5.01 10.29 -13.74
C LEU A 215 -4.50 9.98 -12.34
N PHE A 216 -5.27 10.38 -11.32
CA PHE A 216 -5.05 9.98 -9.94
C PHE A 216 -6.20 9.06 -9.47
N MET A 217 -5.85 7.92 -8.89
CA MET A 217 -6.82 6.97 -8.37
C MET A 217 -6.21 6.08 -7.28
N SER A 218 -7.07 5.54 -6.42
CA SER A 218 -6.71 4.42 -5.54
C SER A 218 -6.94 3.08 -6.24
N ASP A 219 -6.21 2.05 -5.84
CA ASP A 219 -6.37 0.69 -6.35
C ASP A 219 -7.57 -0.06 -5.75
N ASN A 220 -8.06 0.35 -4.56
CA ASN A 220 -9.25 -0.16 -3.89
C ASN A 220 -9.85 0.83 -2.86
N GLY A 221 -10.88 0.39 -2.12
CA GLY A 221 -11.44 1.16 -1.00
C GLY A 221 -10.52 1.19 0.22
N ALA A 222 -10.86 2.00 1.23
CA ALA A 222 -10.08 2.12 2.46
C ALA A 222 -9.86 0.76 3.15
N GLU A 223 -8.62 0.53 3.60
CA GLU A 223 -8.25 -0.73 4.26
C GLU A 223 -8.81 -0.79 5.68
N GLY A 224 -9.69 -1.76 5.92
CA GLY A 224 -10.37 -2.01 7.19
C GLY A 224 -10.06 -3.38 7.77
N ALA A 225 -9.03 -4.06 7.27
CA ALA A 225 -8.61 -5.36 7.76
C ALA A 225 -7.95 -5.27 9.14
N ALA A 226 -8.48 -6.08 10.07
CA ALA A 226 -7.81 -6.47 11.30
C ALA A 226 -6.72 -7.50 10.96
N LEU A 227 -5.47 -7.06 10.73
CA LEU A 227 -4.37 -7.96 10.36
C LEU A 227 -4.14 -9.06 11.41
N GLU A 228 -4.42 -8.78 12.68
CA GLU A 228 -4.41 -9.72 13.79
C GLU A 228 -5.42 -10.87 13.65
N ALA A 229 -6.51 -10.65 12.91
CA ALA A 229 -7.54 -11.65 12.65
C ALA A 229 -7.26 -12.49 11.39
N ILE A 230 -6.20 -12.17 10.65
CA ILE A 230 -5.84 -12.87 9.41
C ILE A 230 -4.65 -13.81 9.70
N PRO A 231 -4.82 -15.14 9.55
CA PRO A 231 -3.69 -16.07 9.55
C PRO A 231 -2.89 -15.90 8.25
N MET A 232 -2.06 -14.86 8.19
CA MET A 232 -1.22 -14.54 7.02
C MET A 232 0.06 -15.40 6.95
N MET A 233 0.52 -15.87 8.11
CA MET A 233 1.75 -16.67 8.26
C MET A 233 1.36 -18.14 8.47
N GLY A 234 1.80 -19.03 7.58
CA GLY A 234 1.48 -20.46 7.60
C GLY A 234 2.25 -21.30 8.65
N GLY A 235 2.72 -20.69 9.73
CA GLY A 235 3.56 -21.32 10.76
C GLY A 235 3.06 -21.08 12.20
N GLU A 236 3.84 -21.50 13.20
CA GLU A 236 3.49 -21.37 14.64
C GLU A 236 3.45 -19.91 15.13
N THR A 237 4.20 -19.02 14.48
CA THR A 237 4.23 -17.58 14.79
C THR A 237 3.16 -16.84 14.00
N THR A 238 2.24 -16.17 14.71
CA THR A 238 1.26 -15.27 14.09
C THR A 238 1.94 -13.97 13.64
N PHE A 239 1.36 -13.28 12.66
CA PHE A 239 1.84 -11.95 12.25
C PHE A 239 1.93 -10.98 13.43
N ALA A 240 0.92 -10.99 14.31
CA ALA A 240 0.92 -10.22 15.55
C ALA A 240 2.08 -10.58 16.50
N GLY A 241 2.49 -11.85 16.55
CA GLY A 241 3.64 -12.29 17.34
C GLY A 241 4.99 -11.80 16.79
N VAL A 242 5.11 -11.63 15.47
CA VAL A 242 6.28 -10.98 14.86
C VAL A 242 6.31 -9.50 15.22
N VAL A 243 5.20 -8.79 15.03
CA VAL A 243 5.08 -7.38 15.38
C VAL A 243 5.42 -7.14 16.85
N GLN A 244 4.87 -7.94 17.76
CA GLN A 244 5.16 -7.82 19.20
C GLN A 244 6.64 -8.07 19.55
N LYS A 245 7.35 -8.88 18.76
CA LYS A 245 8.75 -9.23 19.02
C LYS A 245 9.73 -8.20 18.46
N TYR A 246 9.42 -7.60 17.32
CA TYR A 246 10.36 -6.78 16.56
C TYR A 246 10.00 -5.29 16.49
N ASP A 247 8.74 -4.92 16.72
CA ASP A 247 8.25 -3.55 16.57
C ASP A 247 7.85 -2.91 17.91
N ASP A 248 8.06 -1.60 18.02
CA ASP A 248 7.58 -0.76 19.12
C ASP A 248 6.37 0.07 18.68
N ASN A 249 5.17 -0.42 19.02
CA ASN A 249 3.90 0.26 18.77
C ASN A 249 3.46 1.17 19.94
N SER A 250 4.37 1.58 20.83
CA SER A 250 4.06 2.58 21.86
C SER A 250 3.60 3.90 21.22
N LEU A 251 2.74 4.65 21.92
CA LEU A 251 2.18 5.91 21.43
C LEU A 251 3.23 6.92 20.96
N ASP A 252 4.40 6.93 21.59
CA ASP A 252 5.48 7.87 21.28
C ASP A 252 6.29 7.43 20.06
N ASN A 253 6.37 6.12 19.79
CA ASN A 253 7.08 5.56 18.65
C ASN A 253 6.18 5.33 17.41
N MET A 254 4.86 5.31 17.59
CA MET A 254 3.92 5.13 16.48
C MET A 254 4.09 6.24 15.42
N ALA A 255 4.37 5.81 14.18
CA ALA A 255 4.79 6.55 12.97
C ALA A 255 6.26 6.32 12.57
N ASP A 256 7.10 5.86 13.49
CA ASP A 256 8.53 5.68 13.27
C ASP A 256 8.83 4.37 12.53
N LYS A 257 10.05 4.23 11.99
CA LYS A 257 10.48 3.08 11.20
C LYS A 257 10.40 1.76 11.97
N ALA A 258 10.52 1.80 13.29
CA ALA A 258 10.44 0.63 14.18
C ALA A 258 9.01 0.34 14.67
N SER A 259 7.99 0.99 14.10
CA SER A 259 6.58 0.72 14.42
C SER A 259 5.88 0.01 13.27
N PHE A 260 4.92 -0.87 13.59
CA PHE A 260 4.08 -1.55 12.60
C PHE A 260 2.62 -1.49 13.02
N ALA A 261 1.94 -0.40 12.65
CA ALA A 261 0.53 -0.17 12.95
C ALA A 261 -0.35 -0.19 11.69
N TRP A 262 -1.64 -0.49 11.87
CA TRP A 262 -2.69 -0.41 10.84
C TRP A 262 -3.96 0.24 11.41
N CYS A 263 -4.83 0.78 10.55
CA CYS A 263 -5.94 1.67 10.92
C CYS A 263 -7.09 1.01 11.70
N THR A 264 -7.16 -0.32 11.84
CA THR A 264 -8.25 -0.92 12.63
C THR A 264 -8.02 -0.78 14.13
N LEU A 265 -9.14 -0.54 14.83
CA LEU A 265 -9.24 -0.59 16.28
C LEU A 265 -9.11 -2.05 16.75
N GLY A 266 -8.13 -2.30 17.62
CA GLY A 266 -8.07 -3.54 18.40
C GLY A 266 -6.83 -4.41 18.18
N GLU A 267 -5.63 -3.89 18.45
CA GLU A 267 -4.56 -4.78 18.92
C GLU A 267 -4.97 -5.31 20.30
N ARG A 268 -5.81 -6.35 20.33
CA ARG A 268 -6.19 -7.01 21.58
C ARG A 268 -4.95 -7.73 22.13
N ARG A 269 -4.27 -7.09 23.09
CA ARG A 269 -3.03 -7.55 23.75
C ARG A 269 -3.21 -8.87 24.53
N ASP A 270 -4.42 -9.41 24.60
CA ASP A 270 -4.83 -10.58 25.36
C ASP A 270 -4.94 -11.87 24.53
N GLY A 271 -4.61 -11.86 23.23
CA GLY A 271 -4.50 -13.09 22.41
C GLY A 271 -5.82 -13.84 22.19
N ALA A 272 -6.95 -13.27 22.60
CA ALA A 272 -8.26 -13.86 22.41
C ALA A 272 -8.82 -13.49 21.02
N VAL A 273 -8.66 -14.39 20.06
CA VAL A 273 -9.41 -14.33 18.79
C VAL A 273 -10.89 -14.43 19.12
N GLN A 274 -11.63 -13.32 18.99
CA GLN A 274 -13.09 -13.41 19.02
C GLN A 274 -13.50 -14.24 17.81
N LYS A 275 -14.17 -15.37 18.06
CA LYS A 275 -14.75 -16.18 16.98
C LYS A 275 -15.62 -15.28 16.12
N ILE A 276 -15.17 -15.01 14.91
CA ILE A 276 -16.01 -14.45 13.85
C ILE A 276 -17.21 -15.41 13.74
N PRO A 277 -18.46 -14.95 13.90
CA PRO A 277 -19.62 -15.80 13.67
C PRO A 277 -19.46 -16.41 12.29
N SER A 278 -19.47 -17.74 12.20
CA SER A 278 -19.42 -18.42 10.90
C SER A 278 -20.47 -17.78 10.01
N ALA A 279 -20.06 -17.21 8.88
CA ALA A 279 -20.99 -16.73 7.88
C ALA A 279 -21.96 -17.87 7.60
N GLY A 280 -23.21 -17.73 8.04
CA GLY A 280 -24.24 -18.72 7.82
C GLY A 280 -24.26 -19.01 6.34
N SER A 281 -24.23 -20.30 5.99
CA SER A 281 -24.30 -20.77 4.62
C SER A 281 -25.36 -19.97 3.87
N PRO A 282 -25.07 -19.41 2.67
CA PRO A 282 -26.06 -18.63 1.94
C PRO A 282 -27.31 -19.50 1.77
N LYS A 283 -28.42 -19.07 2.38
CA LYS A 283 -29.73 -19.71 2.17
C LYS A 283 -29.98 -19.67 0.66
N ALA A 284 -30.13 -20.85 0.06
CA ALA A 284 -30.52 -20.98 -1.32
C ALA A 284 -31.79 -20.15 -1.56
N ALA A 285 -31.69 -19.14 -2.42
CA ALA A 285 -32.85 -18.42 -2.90
C ALA A 285 -33.74 -19.41 -3.65
N SER A 286 -34.93 -19.70 -3.11
CA SER A 286 -35.93 -20.51 -3.80
C SER A 286 -36.39 -19.74 -5.03
N ALA A 287 -36.14 -20.29 -6.22
CA ALA A 287 -36.72 -19.81 -7.45
C ALA A 287 -38.25 -19.89 -7.35
N ALA A 288 -38.93 -18.75 -7.50
CA ALA A 288 -40.36 -18.73 -7.71
C ALA A 288 -40.67 -19.32 -9.11
N PRO A 289 -41.68 -20.19 -9.25
CA PRO A 289 -42.05 -20.74 -10.54
C PRO A 289 -42.69 -19.66 -11.43
N VAL A 290 -42.38 -19.76 -12.72
CA VAL A 290 -42.93 -18.97 -13.83
C VAL A 290 -44.42 -19.22 -13.99
#